data_AF-A0A0F9LB86-F1
#
_entry.id   AF-A0A0F9LB86-F1
#
_cell.length_a   1.000
_cell.length_b   1.000
_cell.length_c   1.000
_cell.angle_alpha   90.00
_cell.angle_beta   90.00
_cell.angle_gamma   90.00
#
_symmetry.space_group_name_H-M   'P 1'
#
loop_
_entity.id
_entity.type
_entity.pdbx_description
1 polymer ?
#
loop_
_entity_poly.entity_id
_entity_poly.type
_entity_poly.pdbx_seq_one_letter_code
_entity_poly.pdbx_strand_id
1 'polypeptide(L)'
;MREVDYQDERGRKYRVRLPDGVPDSDADKGVPIGPPDVVDELGLPDIFATRLHNALFQHGLWNVNIVRKRPKILFSILQQTLKVDVQLLMEAFRKLEKG
;
A
#
# COMPACT_ATOMS: atom_id res chain seq x y z
N MET A 1 1.63 24.00 9.33
CA MET A 1 1.20 22.80 8.58
C MET A 1 1.96 21.63 9.14
N ARG A 2 1.26 20.51 9.41
CA ARG A 2 1.87 19.29 9.96
C ARG A 2 1.45 18.06 9.16
N GLU A 3 2.31 17.04 9.15
CA GLU A 3 2.02 15.76 8.50
C GLU A 3 1.31 14.83 9.47
N VAL A 4 0.26 14.16 9.00
CA VAL A 4 -0.54 13.21 9.79
C VAL A 4 -0.72 11.94 8.98
N ASP A 5 -0.50 10.81 9.65
CA ASP A 5 -0.76 9.48 9.10
C ASP A 5 -2.13 9.00 9.58
N TYR A 6 -2.93 8.44 8.67
CA TYR A 6 -4.20 7.82 9.01
C TYR A 6 -4.41 6.53 8.22
N GLN A 7 -5.38 5.74 8.65
CA GLN A 7 -5.80 4.51 7.99
C GLN A 7 -7.28 4.64 7.59
N ASP A 8 -7.60 4.26 6.36
CA ASP A 8 -8.98 4.25 5.86
C ASP A 8 -9.73 2.97 6.29
N GLU A 9 -10.99 2.87 5.86
CA GLU A 9 -11.85 1.71 6.10
C GLU A 9 -11.39 0.42 5.40
N ARG A 10 -10.59 0.53 4.32
CA ARG A 10 -9.98 -0.61 3.61
C ARG A 10 -8.70 -1.09 4.29
N GLY A 11 -8.24 -0.38 5.31
CA GLY A 11 -7.01 -0.67 6.02
C GLY A 11 -5.75 -0.13 5.34
N ARG A 12 -5.89 0.79 4.39
CA ARG A 12 -4.81 1.48 3.68
C ARG A 12 -4.30 2.67 4.47
N LYS A 13 -2.98 2.82 4.52
CA LYS A 13 -2.29 3.92 5.20
C LYS A 13 -2.01 5.05 4.24
N TYR A 14 -2.31 6.26 4.69
CA TYR A 14 -2.08 7.50 3.95
C TYR A 14 -1.38 8.51 4.83
N ARG A 15 -0.68 9.44 4.19
CA ARG A 15 -0.14 10.64 4.79
C ARG A 15 -0.77 11.87 4.16
N VAL A 16 -1.17 12.81 5.00
CA VAL A 16 -1.75 14.09 4.60
C VAL A 16 -1.05 15.25 5.30
N ARG A 17 -1.26 16.47 4.81
CA ARG A 17 -0.97 17.70 5.55
C ARG A 17 -2.25 18.32 6.08
N LEU A 18 -2.22 18.68 7.35
CA LEU A 18 -3.25 19.47 8.01
C LEU A 18 -2.69 20.85 8.44
N PRO A 19 -3.54 21.89 8.46
CA PRO A 19 -3.22 23.13 9.16
C PRO A 19 -2.93 22.90 10.65
N ASP A 20 -2.15 23.80 11.24
CA ASP A 20 -1.86 23.71 12.67
C ASP A 20 -3.14 24.00 13.47
N GLY A 21 -3.46 23.15 14.45
CA GLY A 21 -4.67 23.25 15.27
C GLY A 21 -5.89 22.45 14.77
N VAL A 22 -5.86 21.89 13.55
CA VAL A 22 -6.88 20.93 13.09
C VAL A 22 -6.62 19.56 13.74
N PRO A 23 -7.63 18.86 14.28
CA PRO A 23 -7.45 17.56 14.92
C PRO A 23 -7.09 16.45 13.92
N ASP A 24 -6.42 15.40 14.40
CA ASP A 24 -6.07 14.21 13.57
C ASP A 24 -7.30 13.48 13.03
N SER A 25 -8.46 13.63 13.67
CA SER A 25 -9.72 13.06 13.21
C SER A 25 -10.20 13.60 11.86
N ASP A 26 -9.65 14.74 11.40
CA ASP A 26 -9.93 15.32 10.08
C ASP A 26 -8.83 14.99 9.05
N ALA A 27 -7.97 13.99 9.32
CA ALA A 27 -6.90 13.61 8.41
C ALA A 27 -7.41 13.18 7.02
N ASP A 28 -8.59 12.60 6.93
CA ASP A 28 -9.25 12.25 5.66
C ASP A 28 -9.55 13.47 4.77
N LYS A 29 -9.68 14.66 5.35
CA LYS A 29 -9.92 15.95 4.66
C LYS A 29 -8.64 16.72 4.37
N GLY A 30 -7.49 16.21 4.80
CA GLY A 30 -6.20 16.87 4.63
C GLY A 30 -5.71 16.88 3.18
N VAL A 31 -4.67 17.67 2.92
CA VAL A 31 -4.03 17.67 1.59
C VAL A 31 -3.20 16.39 1.44
N PRO A 32 -3.49 15.52 0.45
CA PRO A 32 -2.81 14.24 0.31
C PRO A 32 -1.32 14.41 -0.02
N ILE A 33 -0.46 13.69 0.73
CA ILE A 33 0.97 13.52 0.41
C ILE A 33 1.18 12.18 -0.31
N GLY A 34 0.55 11.11 0.18
CA GLY A 34 0.50 9.81 -0.49
C GLY A 34 0.56 8.60 0.46
N PRO A 35 0.76 7.39 -0.08
CA PRO A 35 0.76 7.08 -1.50
C PRO A 35 -0.64 7.24 -2.13
N PRO A 36 -0.71 7.57 -3.43
CA PRO A 36 -1.97 7.62 -4.18
C PRO A 36 -2.54 6.20 -4.38
N ASP A 37 -3.83 6.12 -4.70
CA ASP A 37 -4.56 4.87 -4.97
C ASP A 37 -4.22 4.21 -6.31
N VAL A 38 -2.96 4.26 -6.73
CA VAL A 38 -2.47 3.64 -7.97
C VAL A 38 -2.61 2.11 -7.98
N VAL A 39 -2.86 1.50 -6.82
CA VAL A 39 -3.06 0.06 -6.69
C VAL A 39 -4.44 -0.38 -7.19
N ASP A 40 -5.44 0.51 -7.21
CA ASP A 40 -6.79 0.19 -7.71
C ASP A 40 -6.80 0.01 -9.23
N GLU A 41 -5.89 0.67 -9.94
CA GLU A 41 -5.68 0.52 -11.40
C GLU A 41 -5.11 -0.85 -11.80
N LEU A 42 -4.61 -1.64 -10.84
CA LEU A 42 -3.98 -2.94 -11.11
C LEU A 42 -4.96 -4.11 -11.16
N GLY A 43 -6.24 -3.89 -10.80
CA GLY A 43 -7.27 -4.93 -10.78
C GLY A 43 -6.94 -6.10 -9.83
N LEU A 44 -6.13 -5.85 -8.79
CA LEU A 44 -5.77 -6.86 -7.80
C LEU A 44 -6.93 -7.10 -6.83
N PRO A 45 -7.08 -8.32 -6.27
CA PRO A 45 -7.99 -8.53 -5.15
C PRO A 45 -7.67 -7.58 -3.99
N ASP A 46 -8.68 -7.10 -3.27
CA ASP A 46 -8.57 -6.03 -2.26
C ASP A 46 -7.46 -6.27 -1.21
N ILE A 47 -7.26 -7.52 -0.81
CA ILE A 47 -6.22 -7.90 0.15
C ILE A 47 -4.83 -7.58 -0.41
N PHE A 48 -4.58 -7.89 -1.69
CA PHE A 48 -3.30 -7.60 -2.34
C PHE A 48 -3.13 -6.12 -2.63
N ALA A 49 -4.20 -5.44 -3.07
CA ALA A 49 -4.17 -4.00 -3.31
C ALA A 49 -3.83 -3.24 -2.02
N THR A 50 -4.46 -3.59 -0.90
CA THR A 50 -4.21 -2.98 0.42
C THR A 50 -2.81 -3.26 0.93
N ARG A 51 -2.31 -4.51 0.79
CA ARG A 51 -0.93 -4.85 1.14
C ARG A 51 0.08 -4.05 0.32
N LEU A 52 -0.17 -3.91 -0.98
CA LEU A 52 0.71 -3.17 -1.89
C LEU A 52 0.75 -1.70 -1.51
N HIS A 53 -0.41 -1.11 -1.28
CA HIS A 53 -0.57 0.28 -0.85
C HIS A 53 0.23 0.56 0.43
N ASN A 54 0.07 -0.29 1.43
CA ASN A 54 0.76 -0.16 2.71
C ASN A 54 2.27 -0.33 2.58
N ALA A 55 2.74 -1.19 1.68
CA ALA A 55 4.16 -1.32 1.39
C ALA A 55 4.71 -0.06 0.69
N LEU A 56 3.98 0.53 -0.27
CA LEU A 56 4.36 1.81 -0.88
C LEU A 56 4.46 2.92 0.18
N PHE A 57 3.50 2.98 1.10
CA PHE A 57 3.48 3.92 2.22
C PHE A 57 4.73 3.77 3.10
N GLN A 58 5.01 2.55 3.58
CA GLN A 58 6.15 2.26 4.46
C GLN A 58 7.51 2.64 3.84
N HIS A 59 7.64 2.50 2.53
CA HIS A 59 8.88 2.81 1.82
C HIS A 59 8.98 4.26 1.32
N GLY A 60 7.98 5.09 1.60
CA GLY A 60 7.97 6.50 1.19
C GLY A 60 7.78 6.69 -0.32
N LEU A 61 7.16 5.74 -1.02
CA LEU A 61 6.92 5.83 -2.47
C LEU A 61 5.61 6.56 -2.76
N TRP A 62 5.61 7.86 -2.52
CA TRP A 62 4.37 8.66 -2.53
C TRP A 62 3.97 9.22 -3.88
N ASN A 63 4.87 9.30 -4.86
CA ASN A 63 4.55 9.82 -6.18
C ASN A 63 5.50 9.32 -7.27
N VAL A 64 5.13 9.58 -8.53
CA VAL A 64 5.88 9.12 -9.71
C VAL A 64 7.33 9.59 -9.73
N ASN A 65 7.63 10.80 -9.23
CA ASN A 65 8.99 11.34 -9.22
C ASN A 65 9.89 10.56 -8.25
N ILE A 66 9.38 10.17 -7.08
CA ILE A 66 10.11 9.33 -6.13
C ILE A 66 10.29 7.92 -6.70
N VAL A 67 9.23 7.34 -7.26
CA VAL A 67 9.25 5.99 -7.86
C VAL A 67 10.28 5.90 -8.98
N ARG A 68 10.32 6.88 -9.89
CA ARG A 68 11.30 6.95 -10.99
C ARG A 68 12.74 7.00 -10.50
N LYS A 69 13.01 7.64 -9.36
CA LYS A 69 14.35 7.69 -8.76
C LYS A 69 14.73 6.43 -7.99
N ARG A 70 13.75 5.60 -7.60
CA ARG A 70 13.94 4.42 -6.74
C ARG A 70 13.32 3.13 -7.34
N PRO A 71 13.59 2.77 -8.61
CA PRO A 71 12.93 1.65 -9.28
C PRO A 71 13.22 0.29 -8.62
N LYS A 72 14.42 0.10 -8.07
CA LYS A 72 14.78 -1.13 -7.35
C LYS A 72 13.90 -1.38 -6.11
N ILE A 73 13.50 -0.31 -5.42
CA ILE A 73 12.66 -0.41 -4.23
C ILE A 73 11.23 -0.74 -4.63
N LEU A 74 10.70 -0.11 -5.68
CA LEU A 74 9.40 -0.47 -6.24
C LEU A 74 9.36 -1.96 -6.62
N PHE A 75 10.39 -2.44 -7.32
CA PHE A 75 10.48 -3.84 -7.72
C PHE A 75 10.50 -4.79 -6.50
N SER A 76 11.28 -4.45 -5.46
CA SER A 76 11.31 -5.23 -4.23
C SER A 76 9.95 -5.26 -3.51
N ILE A 77 9.24 -4.14 -3.46
CA ILE A 77 7.89 -4.04 -2.87
C ILE A 77 6.89 -4.92 -3.63
N LEU A 78 6.93 -4.88 -4.96
CA LEU A 78 6.08 -5.73 -5.79
C LEU A 78 6.38 -7.21 -5.53
N GLN A 79 7.65 -7.61 -5.49
CA GLN A 79 8.03 -8.99 -5.19
C GLN A 79 7.59 -9.45 -3.80
N GLN A 80 7.68 -8.58 -2.78
CA GLN A 80 7.27 -8.90 -1.42
C GLN A 80 5.75 -9.00 -1.30
N THR A 81 5.02 -8.09 -1.96
CA THR A 81 3.56 -8.03 -1.86
C THR A 81 2.87 -9.12 -2.67
N LEU A 82 3.38 -9.37 -3.88
CA LEU A 82 2.82 -10.32 -4.83
C LEU A 82 3.48 -11.69 -4.73
N LYS A 83 4.35 -11.91 -3.72
CA LYS A 83 4.72 -13.27 -3.33
C LYS A 83 3.43 -13.96 -2.92
N VAL A 84 2.80 -14.62 -3.89
CA VAL A 84 1.87 -15.71 -3.65
C VAL A 84 2.54 -16.54 -2.59
N ASP A 85 1.89 -16.62 -1.43
CA ASP A 85 2.46 -17.31 -0.29
C ASP A 85 2.81 -18.71 -0.78
N VAL A 86 4.11 -18.97 -0.90
CA VAL A 86 4.63 -20.19 -1.52
C VAL A 86 4.11 -21.39 -0.73
N GLN A 87 3.88 -21.21 0.57
CA GLN A 87 3.22 -22.20 1.40
C GLN A 87 1.78 -22.46 0.96
N LEU A 88 0.99 -21.42 0.70
CA LEU A 88 -0.38 -21.54 0.18
C LEU A 88 -0.41 -22.25 -1.18
N LEU A 89 0.53 -21.93 -2.08
CA LEU A 89 0.63 -22.61 -3.38
C LEU A 89 1.02 -24.08 -3.21
N MET A 90 2.01 -24.39 -2.36
CA MET A 90 2.39 -25.76 -2.07
C MET A 90 1.27 -26.55 -1.38
N GLU A 91 0.51 -25.93 -0.48
CA GLU A 91 -0.66 -26.55 0.15
C GLU A 91 -1.77 -26.83 -0.86
N ALA A 92 -1.99 -25.94 -1.83
CA ALA A 92 -2.94 -26.17 -2.91
C ALA A 92 -2.51 -27.38 -3.77
N PHE A 93 -1.23 -27.48 -4.13
CA PHE A 93 -0.70 -28.66 -4.84
C PHE A 93 -0.87 -29.95 -4.02
N ARG A 94 -0.54 -29.93 -2.72
CA ARG A 94 -0.72 -31.09 -1.83
C ARG A 94 -2.17 -31.56 -1.70
N LYS A 95 -3.15 -30.65 -1.78
CA LYS A 95 -4.57 -30.99 -1.75
C LYS A 95 -5.02 -31.68 -3.04
N LEU A 96 -4.48 -31.28 -4.19
CA LEU A 96 -4.76 -31.91 -5.48
C LEU A 96 -4.16 -33.33 -5.59
N GLU A 97 -3.00 -33.60 -4.99
CA GLU A 97 -2.39 -34.94 -5.00
C GLU A 97 -3.12 -35.97 -4.10
N LYS A 98 -3.93 -35.50 -3.15
CA LYS A 98 -4.65 -36.34 -2.18
C LYS A 98 -6.11 -36.60 -2.52
N GLY A 99 -6.65 -35.95 -3.55
CA GLY A 99 -8.00 -36.16 -4.08
C GLY A 99 -7.95 -36.97 -5.37
#